data_AF-A0A834YXB1-F1
#
_entry.id   AF-A0A834YXB1-F1
#
_cell.length_a   1.000
_cell.length_b   1.000
_cell.length_c   1.000
_cell.angle_alpha   90.00
_cell.angle_beta   90.00
_cell.angle_gamma   90.00
#
_symmetry.space_group_name_H-M   'P 1'
#
loop_
_entity.id
_entity.type
_entity.pdbx_description
1 polymer ?
#
loop_
_entity_poly.entity_id
_entity_poly.type
_entity_poly.pdbx_seq_one_letter_code
_entity_poly.pdbx_strand_id
1 'polypeptide(L)'
;MQIAVIEFARSVLDLQNANSTEFDPETRSPCVIFMPEGSKTHMGGTMRLGSRRTYFQVTDCKSAKLYGNASFVDERHRHRYEVNPDVIAELENAGLSFVGKDESGHRMEIVELPSHPYFVGVQFHPEFKSRPGKPSALFLGLIAAACGQLDTVLQKSGLVNKLATKKCGMSNGPLVVKAHQNGNANKSAKGSLNGVHTNGNGVYSKSD
;
A
#
# COMPACT_ATOMS: atom_id res chain seq x y z
N MET A 1 -4.52 8.41 9.98
CA MET A 1 -5.53 9.05 9.11
C MET A 1 -6.58 9.83 9.90
N GLN A 2 -7.25 9.22 10.88
CA GLN A 2 -8.37 9.83 11.64
C GLN A 2 -8.10 11.27 12.15
N ILE A 3 -6.96 11.50 12.80
CA ILE A 3 -6.62 12.84 13.33
C ILE A 3 -6.51 13.89 12.22
N ALA A 4 -6.01 13.52 11.04
CA ALA A 4 -5.92 14.42 9.90
C ALA A 4 -7.30 14.85 9.40
N VAL A 5 -8.28 13.93 9.40
CA VAL A 5 -9.67 14.24 9.03
C VAL A 5 -10.31 15.18 10.06
N ILE A 6 -10.10 14.92 11.35
CA ILE A 6 -10.61 15.77 12.44
C ILE A 6 -10.02 17.17 12.35
N GLU A 7 -8.70 17.28 12.17
CA GLU A 7 -8.02 18.57 12.05
C GLU A 7 -8.50 19.33 10.81
N PHE A 8 -8.63 18.66 9.66
CA PHE A 8 -9.09 19.30 8.43
C PHE A 8 -10.51 19.86 8.59
N ALA A 9 -11.40 19.11 9.25
CA ALA A 9 -12.74 19.58 9.55
C ALA A 9 -12.72 20.84 10.46
N ARG A 10 -11.83 20.88 11.45
CA ARG A 10 -11.71 22.07 12.33
C ARG A 10 -11.14 23.28 11.61
N SER A 11 -10.08 23.08 10.83
CA SER A 11 -9.28 24.18 10.27
C SER A 11 -9.83 24.69 8.94
N VAL A 12 -10.45 23.83 8.13
CA VAL A 12 -10.91 24.18 6.76
C VAL A 12 -12.43 24.35 6.71
N LEU A 13 -13.19 23.52 7.42
CA LEU A 13 -14.65 23.61 7.47
C LEU A 13 -15.18 24.41 8.66
N ASP A 14 -14.28 24.93 9.52
CA ASP A 14 -14.61 25.67 10.75
C ASP A 14 -15.50 24.86 11.73
N LEU A 15 -15.47 23.54 11.65
CA LEU A 15 -16.19 22.64 12.55
C LEU A 15 -15.37 22.46 13.84
N GLN A 16 -15.32 23.49 14.69
CA GLN A 16 -14.46 23.50 15.88
C GLN A 16 -14.70 22.32 16.84
N ASN A 17 -15.93 21.81 16.89
CA ASN A 17 -16.30 20.66 17.72
C ASN A 17 -16.05 19.31 17.03
N ALA A 18 -15.55 19.29 15.79
CA ALA A 18 -15.25 18.07 15.05
C ALA A 18 -14.36 17.14 15.87
N ASN A 19 -14.78 15.90 16.07
CA ASN A 19 -14.02 14.95 16.87
C ASN A 19 -14.30 13.49 16.48
N SER A 20 -13.53 12.58 17.08
CA SER A 20 -13.84 11.15 17.11
C SER A 20 -14.76 10.85 18.28
N THR A 21 -15.76 10.01 18.06
CA THR A 21 -16.58 9.44 19.15
C THR A 21 -15.75 8.54 20.08
N GLU A 22 -14.52 8.19 19.71
CA GLU A 22 -13.56 7.53 20.60
C GLU A 22 -13.07 8.46 21.71
N PHE A 23 -12.87 9.74 21.40
CA PHE A 23 -12.32 10.73 22.35
C PHE A 23 -13.41 11.52 23.05
N ASP A 24 -14.46 11.87 22.31
CA ASP A 24 -15.60 12.63 22.79
C ASP A 24 -16.90 12.02 22.22
N PRO A 25 -17.55 11.10 22.96
CA PRO A 25 -18.80 10.48 22.52
C PRO A 25 -19.95 11.47 22.28
N GLU A 26 -19.91 12.64 22.91
CA GLU A 26 -20.97 13.66 22.88
C GLU A 26 -20.69 14.78 21.86
N THR A 27 -19.66 14.62 21.02
CA THR A 27 -19.32 15.59 19.98
C THR A 27 -20.52 15.86 19.07
N ARG A 28 -20.77 17.15 18.80
CA ARG A 28 -21.83 17.59 17.87
C ARG A 28 -21.45 17.39 16.40
N SER A 29 -20.18 17.10 16.12
CA SER A 29 -19.63 16.95 14.77
C SER A 29 -18.78 15.67 14.71
N PRO A 30 -19.41 14.49 14.73
CA PRO A 30 -18.68 13.22 14.73
C PRO A 30 -18.07 12.94 13.36
N CYS A 31 -16.78 13.27 13.19
CA CYS A 31 -16.03 13.01 11.96
C CYS A 31 -15.51 11.57 11.89
N VAL A 32 -15.28 10.95 13.05
CA VAL A 32 -14.81 9.57 13.15
C VAL A 32 -15.72 8.83 14.13
N ILE A 33 -16.27 7.70 13.69
CA ILE A 33 -17.31 6.94 14.41
C ILE A 33 -16.94 5.47 14.55
N PHE A 34 -17.48 4.81 15.57
CA PHE A 34 -17.33 3.38 15.74
C PHE A 34 -18.17 2.63 14.69
N MET A 35 -17.50 1.99 13.74
CA MET A 35 -18.13 1.19 12.68
C MET A 35 -17.60 -0.24 12.74
N PRO A 36 -18.14 -1.10 13.60
CA PRO A 36 -17.65 -2.47 13.74
C PRO A 36 -17.90 -3.30 12.48
N GLU A 37 -17.14 -4.37 12.32
CA GLU A 37 -17.50 -5.43 11.39
C GLU A 37 -18.39 -6.45 12.11
N GLY A 38 -19.56 -6.72 11.55
CA GLY A 38 -20.45 -7.76 12.04
C GLY A 38 -20.08 -9.10 11.42
N SER A 39 -19.89 -10.13 12.26
CA SER A 39 -20.01 -11.51 11.82
C SER A 39 -21.32 -12.08 12.36
N LYS A 40 -22.03 -12.88 11.56
CA LYS A 40 -23.19 -13.66 12.03
C LYS A 40 -22.80 -14.69 13.11
N THR A 41 -21.50 -14.94 13.33
CA THR A 41 -20.98 -15.97 14.25
C THR A 41 -20.43 -15.43 15.58
N HIS A 42 -20.18 -14.12 15.70
CA HIS A 42 -19.60 -13.54 16.93
C HIS A 42 -20.52 -12.44 17.46
N MET A 43 -21.03 -12.63 18.68
CA MET A 43 -21.84 -11.63 19.36
C MET A 43 -20.95 -10.45 19.78
N GLY A 44 -21.23 -9.25 19.26
CA GLY A 44 -20.53 -8.00 19.56
C GLY A 44 -19.83 -7.38 18.34
N GLY A 45 -19.64 -6.05 18.37
CA GLY A 45 -18.96 -5.32 17.30
C GLY A 45 -17.47 -5.68 17.24
N THR A 46 -17.05 -6.39 16.19
CA THR A 46 -15.68 -6.89 16.08
C THR A 46 -14.74 -5.85 15.45
N MET A 47 -13.44 -5.94 15.80
CA MET A 47 -12.37 -5.10 15.24
C MET A 47 -12.14 -5.46 13.77
N ARG A 48 -11.94 -4.46 12.90
CA ARG A 48 -11.45 -4.69 11.54
C ARG A 48 -9.99 -5.11 11.62
N LEU A 49 -9.75 -6.38 11.34
CA LEU A 49 -8.46 -7.03 11.55
C LEU A 49 -8.03 -7.84 10.32
N GLY A 50 -6.72 -7.88 10.08
CA GLY A 50 -6.10 -8.76 9.10
C GLY A 50 -5.86 -8.10 7.76
N SER A 51 -5.53 -8.91 6.74
CA SER A 51 -5.33 -8.39 5.38
C SER A 51 -6.68 -8.08 4.74
N ARG A 52 -6.90 -6.83 4.35
CA ARG A 52 -8.10 -6.39 3.64
C ARG A 52 -7.71 -5.67 2.36
N ARG A 53 -8.62 -5.71 1.39
CA ARG A 53 -8.45 -5.05 0.11
C ARG A 53 -8.93 -3.61 0.18
N THR A 54 -8.11 -2.71 -0.34
CA THR A 54 -8.41 -1.31 -0.55
C THR A 54 -8.34 -1.01 -2.05
N TYR A 55 -9.44 -0.52 -2.62
CA TYR A 55 -9.57 -0.17 -4.03
C TYR A 55 -9.28 1.31 -4.23
N PHE A 56 -8.40 1.63 -5.16
CA PHE A 56 -8.18 3.01 -5.56
C PHE A 56 -9.36 3.51 -6.38
N GLN A 57 -9.92 4.65 -6.00
CA GLN A 57 -11.05 5.27 -6.67
C GLN A 57 -10.62 6.09 -7.88
N VAL A 58 -9.39 6.64 -7.82
CA VAL A 58 -8.77 7.41 -8.89
C VAL A 58 -7.35 6.92 -9.10
N THR A 59 -6.94 6.75 -10.36
CA THR A 59 -5.58 6.32 -10.71
C THR A 59 -4.58 7.47 -10.66
N ASP A 60 -5.05 8.71 -10.80
CA ASP A 60 -4.23 9.92 -10.74
C ASP A 60 -4.05 10.45 -9.30
N CYS A 61 -3.74 9.56 -8.36
CA CYS A 61 -3.35 9.93 -6.99
C CYS A 61 -1.93 9.48 -6.67
N LYS A 62 -1.31 10.10 -5.64
CA LYS A 62 0.09 9.80 -5.26
C LYS A 62 0.21 8.35 -4.80
N SER A 63 -0.74 7.87 -4.01
CA SER A 63 -0.76 6.51 -3.48
C SER A 63 -0.85 5.47 -4.58
N ALA A 64 -1.80 5.58 -5.52
CA ALA A 64 -1.90 4.63 -6.63
C ALA A 64 -0.59 4.59 -7.45
N LYS A 65 -0.03 5.74 -7.79
CA LYS A 65 1.26 5.83 -8.50
C LYS A 65 2.42 5.18 -7.75
N LEU A 66 2.52 5.37 -6.44
CA LEU A 66 3.54 4.74 -5.59
C LEU A 66 3.37 3.22 -5.53
N TYR A 67 2.13 2.73 -5.51
CA TYR A 67 1.80 1.32 -5.62
C TYR A 67 1.84 0.79 -7.07
N GLY A 68 2.41 1.55 -8.01
CA GLY A 68 2.58 1.14 -9.39
C GLY A 68 1.24 1.06 -10.15
N ASN A 69 0.37 2.04 -9.97
CA ASN A 69 -0.95 2.14 -10.62
C ASN A 69 -1.80 0.86 -10.50
N ALA A 70 -1.65 0.11 -9.41
CA ALA A 70 -2.52 -1.01 -9.11
C ALA A 70 -3.97 -0.51 -8.94
N SER A 71 -4.95 -1.33 -9.32
CA SER A 71 -6.37 -1.02 -9.09
C SER A 71 -6.77 -1.18 -7.61
N PHE A 72 -6.05 -2.02 -6.88
CA PHE A 72 -6.24 -2.25 -5.45
C PHE A 72 -4.91 -2.65 -4.79
N VAL A 73 -4.88 -2.54 -3.46
CA VAL A 73 -3.82 -3.10 -2.62
C VAL A 73 -4.46 -3.91 -1.50
N ASP A 74 -3.81 -5.00 -1.14
CA ASP A 74 -4.14 -5.70 0.09
C ASP A 74 -3.16 -5.21 1.16
N GLU A 75 -3.66 -4.74 2.31
CA GLU A 75 -2.84 -4.24 3.42
C GLU A 75 -3.41 -4.74 4.76
N ARG A 76 -2.63 -4.61 5.85
CA ARG A 76 -3.06 -5.11 7.17
C ARG A 76 -3.75 -4.01 7.98
N HIS A 77 -4.95 -4.31 8.47
CA HIS A 77 -5.75 -3.42 9.31
C HIS A 77 -5.80 -3.93 10.74
N ARG A 78 -5.89 -3.00 11.69
CA ARG A 78 -6.12 -3.27 13.12
C ARG A 78 -6.75 -2.04 13.78
N HIS A 79 -8.02 -1.79 13.49
CA HIS A 79 -8.74 -0.62 14.02
C HIS A 79 -10.24 -0.89 14.15
N ARG A 80 -10.95 0.07 14.75
CA ARG A 80 -12.38 -0.03 15.12
C ARG A 80 -13.22 1.15 14.64
N TYR A 81 -12.58 2.27 14.39
CA TYR A 81 -13.22 3.54 14.08
C TYR A 81 -12.91 3.95 12.65
N GLU A 82 -13.92 4.48 11.98
CA GLU A 82 -13.87 4.90 10.58
C GLU A 82 -14.29 6.35 10.44
N VAL A 83 -13.96 6.97 9.32
CA VAL A 83 -14.55 8.27 8.96
C VAL A 83 -16.06 8.09 8.83
N ASN A 84 -16.81 9.01 9.43
CA ASN A 84 -18.26 9.02 9.32
C ASN A 84 -18.68 9.25 7.86
N PRO A 85 -19.43 8.32 7.24
CA PRO A 85 -19.88 8.48 5.85
C PRO A 85 -20.63 9.78 5.58
N ASP A 86 -21.35 10.31 6.59
CA ASP A 86 -22.19 11.51 6.44
C ASP A 86 -21.37 12.78 6.20
N VAL A 87 -20.10 12.83 6.64
CA VAL A 87 -19.23 14.02 6.48
C VAL A 87 -18.33 13.96 5.25
N ILE A 88 -18.31 12.83 4.52
CA ILE A 88 -17.35 12.61 3.42
C ILE A 88 -17.54 13.61 2.31
N ALA A 89 -18.79 13.83 1.87
CA ALA A 89 -19.07 14.74 0.77
C ALA A 89 -18.63 16.17 1.08
N GLU A 90 -18.82 16.63 2.32
CA GLU A 90 -18.39 17.96 2.76
C GLU A 90 -16.86 18.10 2.75
N LEU A 91 -16.15 17.09 3.25
CA LEU A 91 -14.68 17.04 3.25
C LEU A 91 -14.11 17.02 1.83
N GLU A 92 -14.68 16.22 0.93
CA GLU A 92 -14.26 16.14 -0.47
C GLU A 92 -14.49 17.46 -1.20
N ASN A 93 -15.65 18.10 -0.99
CA ASN A 93 -15.96 19.40 -1.57
C ASN A 93 -15.01 20.51 -1.09
N ALA A 94 -14.48 20.40 0.14
CA ALA A 94 -13.47 21.31 0.67
C ALA A 94 -12.02 20.97 0.24
N GLY A 95 -11.82 19.88 -0.51
CA GLY A 95 -10.55 19.54 -1.15
C GLY A 95 -9.77 18.40 -0.50
N LEU A 96 -10.30 17.75 0.54
CA LEU A 96 -9.70 16.54 1.11
C LEU A 96 -10.18 15.30 0.33
N SER A 97 -9.29 14.61 -0.37
CA SER A 97 -9.68 13.54 -1.30
C SER A 97 -9.57 12.15 -0.68
N PHE A 98 -10.65 11.35 -0.74
CA PHE A 98 -10.63 9.95 -0.35
C PHE A 98 -10.35 9.04 -1.55
N VAL A 99 -9.07 8.78 -1.79
CA VAL A 99 -8.60 8.08 -2.99
C VAL A 99 -8.63 6.55 -2.87
N GLY A 100 -8.85 6.00 -1.66
CA GLY A 100 -8.91 4.57 -1.42
C GLY A 100 -10.09 4.19 -0.54
N LYS A 101 -10.87 3.20 -0.97
CA LYS A 101 -12.06 2.69 -0.27
C LYS A 101 -12.00 1.18 -0.09
N ASP A 102 -12.76 0.66 0.87
CA ASP A 102 -12.95 -0.78 1.01
C ASP A 102 -13.81 -1.38 -0.12
N GLU A 103 -14.01 -2.70 -0.10
CA GLU A 103 -14.82 -3.40 -1.09
C GLU A 103 -16.28 -2.98 -1.11
N SER A 104 -16.84 -2.57 0.04
CA SER A 104 -18.21 -2.08 0.10
C SER A 104 -18.35 -0.63 -0.39
N GLY A 105 -17.24 0.10 -0.49
CA GLY A 105 -17.21 1.52 -0.83
C GLY A 105 -17.64 2.46 0.31
N HIS A 106 -17.98 1.93 1.48
CA HIS A 106 -18.44 2.72 2.62
C HIS A 106 -17.31 3.20 3.52
N ARG A 107 -16.18 2.48 3.56
CA ARG A 107 -15.06 2.82 4.46
C ARG A 107 -13.96 3.50 3.66
N MET A 108 -13.54 4.66 4.14
CA MET A 108 -12.43 5.42 3.55
C MET A 108 -11.12 4.92 4.17
N GLU A 109 -10.23 4.41 3.32
CA GLU A 109 -9.01 3.73 3.74
C GLU A 109 -7.75 4.57 3.46
N ILE A 110 -7.80 5.46 2.46
CA ILE A 110 -6.70 6.34 2.06
C ILE A 110 -7.26 7.74 1.80
N VAL A 111 -6.64 8.74 2.44
CA VAL A 111 -6.91 10.16 2.24
C VAL A 111 -5.67 10.88 1.72
N GLU A 112 -5.86 11.81 0.79
CA GLU A 112 -4.83 12.70 0.28
C GLU A 112 -5.30 14.16 0.29
N LEU A 113 -4.36 15.09 0.47
CA LEU A 113 -4.60 16.52 0.22
C LEU A 113 -3.87 16.90 -1.09
N PRO A 114 -4.57 17.06 -2.22
CA PRO A 114 -3.94 17.25 -3.53
C PRO A 114 -3.01 18.46 -3.61
N SER A 115 -3.36 19.55 -2.93
CA SER A 115 -2.59 20.80 -2.89
C SER A 115 -1.26 20.70 -2.14
N HIS A 116 -1.03 19.65 -1.35
CA HIS A 116 0.19 19.46 -0.58
C HIS A 116 1.18 18.52 -1.31
N PRO A 117 2.50 18.82 -1.27
CA PRO A 117 3.53 17.99 -1.94
C PRO A 117 3.45 16.51 -1.56
N TYR A 118 3.24 16.23 -0.27
CA TYR A 118 2.99 14.87 0.21
C TYR A 118 2.17 14.88 1.49
N PHE A 119 0.85 14.71 1.37
CA PHE A 119 -0.05 14.53 2.50
C PHE A 119 -0.88 13.29 2.20
N VAL A 120 -0.54 12.19 2.87
CA VAL A 120 -1.19 10.90 2.69
C VAL A 120 -1.48 10.34 4.07
N GLY A 121 -2.73 10.03 4.35
CA GLY A 121 -3.16 9.34 5.55
C GLY A 121 -3.79 8.01 5.19
N VAL A 122 -3.41 6.93 5.89
CA VAL A 122 -4.01 5.60 5.69
C VAL A 122 -4.57 5.03 6.98
N GLN A 123 -5.57 4.17 6.84
CA GLN A 123 -6.14 3.38 7.93
C GLN A 123 -5.36 2.09 8.19
N PHE A 124 -4.80 1.48 7.15
CA PHE A 124 -3.97 0.28 7.29
C PHE A 124 -2.56 0.61 7.81
N HIS A 125 -1.81 -0.45 8.11
CA HIS A 125 -0.45 -0.42 8.63
C HIS A 125 0.58 -0.73 7.52
N PRO A 126 1.09 0.30 6.81
CA PRO A 126 2.04 0.12 5.69
C PRO A 126 3.38 -0.51 6.12
N GLU A 127 3.70 -0.50 7.41
CA GLU A 127 4.93 -1.05 7.98
C GLU A 127 5.02 -2.57 7.86
N PHE A 128 3.91 -3.30 7.98
CA PHE A 128 3.94 -4.76 8.08
C PHE A 128 4.29 -5.47 6.77
N LYS A 129 4.06 -4.82 5.61
CA LYS A 129 4.40 -5.37 4.29
C LYS A 129 5.75 -4.88 3.74
N SER A 130 6.45 -4.00 4.45
CA SER A 130 7.79 -3.53 4.08
C SER A 130 8.86 -4.64 4.21
N ARG A 131 9.82 -4.72 3.26
CA ARG A 131 10.93 -5.68 3.27
C ARG A 131 12.25 -5.03 2.82
N PRO A 132 13.42 -5.53 3.26
CA PRO A 132 14.70 -5.15 2.65
C PRO A 132 14.68 -5.46 1.14
N GLY A 133 14.74 -4.43 0.29
CA GLY A 133 14.62 -4.55 -1.17
C GLY A 133 13.22 -4.28 -1.75
N LYS A 134 12.19 -4.23 -0.91
CA LYS A 134 10.84 -3.78 -1.28
C LYS A 134 10.25 -2.95 -0.13
N PRO A 135 10.68 -1.68 0.00
CA PRO A 135 10.15 -0.81 1.05
C PRO A 135 8.66 -0.58 0.83
N SER A 136 7.94 -0.25 1.89
CA SER A 136 6.56 0.18 1.78
C SER A 136 6.44 1.40 0.85
N ALA A 137 5.48 1.34 -0.07
CA ALA A 137 5.30 2.35 -1.12
C ALA A 137 5.09 3.76 -0.53
N LEU A 138 4.30 3.85 0.54
CA LEU A 138 4.00 5.14 1.19
C LEU A 138 5.18 5.71 1.98
N PHE A 139 6.05 4.86 2.54
CA PHE A 139 7.28 5.34 3.19
C PHE A 139 8.31 5.78 2.15
N LEU A 140 8.42 5.06 1.03
CA LEU A 140 9.24 5.51 -0.10
C LEU A 140 8.77 6.88 -0.61
N GLY A 141 7.45 7.07 -0.75
CA GLY A 141 6.86 8.36 -1.12
C GLY A 141 7.20 9.47 -0.15
N LEU A 142 7.09 9.21 1.16
CA LEU A 142 7.42 10.18 2.21
C LEU A 142 8.89 10.63 2.14
N ILE A 143 9.83 9.69 2.04
CA ILE A 143 11.26 10.01 1.94
C ILE A 143 11.58 10.72 0.62
N ALA A 144 11.00 10.27 -0.49
CA ALA A 144 11.18 10.92 -1.78
C ALA A 144 10.67 12.38 -1.75
N ALA A 145 9.54 12.64 -1.10
CA ALA A 145 9.03 13.98 -0.88
C ALA A 145 9.98 14.84 -0.03
N ALA A 146 10.47 14.28 1.09
CA ALA A 146 11.41 14.97 1.97
C ALA A 146 12.73 15.34 1.26
N CYS A 147 13.16 14.55 0.28
CA CYS A 147 14.37 14.81 -0.51
C CYS A 147 14.11 15.57 -1.82
N GLY A 148 12.88 16.02 -2.10
CA GLY A 148 12.55 16.72 -3.34
C GLY A 148 12.60 15.85 -4.60
N GLN A 149 12.51 14.52 -4.46
CA GLN A 149 12.61 13.53 -5.54
C GLN A 149 11.27 12.83 -5.85
N LEU A 150 10.17 13.27 -5.23
CA LEU A 150 8.87 12.61 -5.37
C LEU A 150 8.44 12.48 -6.84
N ASP A 151 8.50 13.54 -7.63
CA ASP A 151 8.07 13.53 -9.04
C ASP A 151 8.85 12.50 -9.87
N THR A 152 10.17 12.40 -9.63
CA THR A 152 11.02 11.39 -10.28
C THR A 152 10.56 9.97 -9.93
N VAL A 153 10.20 9.72 -8.68
CA VAL A 153 9.71 8.41 -8.23
C VAL A 153 8.36 8.09 -8.85
N LEU A 154 7.41 9.04 -8.84
CA LEU A 154 6.08 8.85 -9.42
C LEU A 154 6.12 8.58 -10.92
N GLN A 155 7.02 9.24 -11.67
CA GLN A 155 7.21 9.03 -13.11
C GLN A 155 7.81 7.65 -13.42
N LYS A 156 8.81 7.21 -12.64
CA LYS A 156 9.44 5.89 -12.81
C LYS A 156 8.45 4.74 -12.61
N SER A 157 7.59 4.83 -11.61
CA SER A 157 6.55 3.82 -11.35
C SER A 157 5.57 3.68 -12.53
N GLY A 158 5.25 4.77 -13.23
CA GLY A 158 4.44 4.73 -14.46
C GLY A 158 5.16 4.08 -15.66
N LEU A 159 6.48 4.27 -15.78
CA LEU A 159 7.30 3.74 -16.88
C LEU A 159 7.54 2.23 -16.77
N VAL A 160 7.85 1.72 -15.57
CA VAL A 160 8.06 0.27 -15.34
C VAL A 160 6.84 -0.53 -15.79
N ASN A 161 5.63 -0.01 -15.56
CA ASN A 161 4.40 -0.66 -16.00
C ASN A 161 4.15 -0.56 -17.50
N LYS A 162 4.42 0.58 -18.15
CA LYS A 162 4.31 0.68 -19.62
C LYS A 162 5.18 -0.38 -20.31
N LEU A 163 6.39 -0.61 -19.81
CA LEU A 163 7.30 -1.65 -20.29
C LEU A 163 6.80 -3.07 -19.99
N ALA A 164 6.16 -3.30 -18.84
CA ALA A 164 5.55 -4.59 -18.50
C ALA A 164 4.31 -4.90 -19.35
N THR A 165 3.42 -3.93 -19.59
CA THR A 165 2.24 -4.08 -20.47
C THR A 165 2.61 -4.26 -21.93
N LYS A 166 3.72 -3.66 -22.40
CA LYS A 166 4.21 -3.86 -23.78
C LYS A 166 4.74 -5.27 -24.03
N LYS A 167 5.12 -6.02 -22.98
CA LYS A 167 5.59 -7.40 -23.07
C LYS A 167 4.47 -8.44 -23.16
N CYS A 168 3.20 -8.07 -22.96
CA CYS A 168 2.06 -8.99 -22.94
C CYS A 168 1.18 -8.90 -24.20
N GLY A 169 1.68 -8.31 -25.29
CA GLY A 169 0.95 -8.17 -26.55
C GLY A 169 1.79 -8.60 -27.73
N MET A 170 2.08 -9.90 -27.88
CA MET A 170 2.42 -10.48 -29.17
C MET A 170 1.86 -11.90 -29.31
N SER A 171 1.13 -12.07 -30.41
CA SER A 171 0.46 -13.23 -30.97
C SER A 171 1.28 -14.51 -30.99
N ASN A 172 0.60 -15.65 -30.75
CA ASN A 172 1.12 -17.00 -30.98
C ASN A 172 1.46 -17.21 -32.46
N GLY A 173 2.75 -17.18 -32.79
CA GLY A 173 3.31 -17.76 -34.01
C GLY A 173 4.51 -18.62 -33.62
N PRO A 174 4.67 -19.85 -34.14
CA PRO A 174 5.71 -20.75 -33.67
C PRO A 174 7.09 -20.26 -34.13
N LEU A 175 7.96 -19.93 -33.16
CA LEU A 175 9.37 -19.65 -33.40
C LEU A 175 10.11 -20.98 -33.58
N VAL A 176 10.54 -21.25 -34.80
CA VAL A 176 11.48 -22.33 -35.14
C VAL A 176 12.87 -21.96 -34.60
N VAL A 177 13.34 -22.69 -33.60
CA VAL A 177 14.71 -22.58 -33.10
C VAL A 177 15.64 -23.39 -34.02
N LYS A 178 16.49 -22.72 -34.80
CA LYS A 178 17.61 -23.36 -35.50
C LYS A 178 18.76 -23.59 -34.51
N ALA A 179 19.15 -24.85 -34.32
CA ALA A 179 20.37 -25.23 -33.63
C ALA A 179 21.58 -25.04 -34.56
N HIS A 180 22.60 -24.31 -34.09
CA HIS A 180 23.92 -24.28 -34.72
C HIS A 180 24.90 -25.09 -33.85
N GLN A 181 25.60 -26.04 -34.46
CA GLN A 181 26.64 -26.87 -33.85
C GLN A 181 28.05 -26.32 -34.08
N ASN A 182 28.88 -26.55 -33.05
CA ASN A 182 30.31 -26.86 -32.99
C ASN A 182 31.40 -25.81 -33.27
N GLY A 183 32.33 -25.76 -32.30
CA GLY A 183 33.72 -25.34 -32.44
C GLY A 183 34.53 -25.85 -31.25
N ASN A 184 35.35 -26.88 -31.48
CA ASN A 184 36.13 -27.67 -30.52
C ASN A 184 37.53 -27.05 -30.29
N ALA A 185 38.06 -27.07 -29.07
CA ALA A 185 39.51 -26.88 -28.82
C ALA A 185 39.96 -27.56 -27.52
N ASN A 186 40.82 -28.58 -27.70
CA ASN A 186 41.55 -29.33 -26.68
C ASN A 186 42.45 -28.44 -25.80
N LYS A 187 42.57 -28.77 -24.50
CA LYS A 187 43.86 -28.84 -23.79
C LYS A 187 43.76 -29.61 -22.46
N SER A 188 44.81 -30.39 -22.20
CA SER A 188 44.98 -31.40 -21.14
C SER A 188 45.51 -30.81 -19.81
N ALA A 189 45.40 -31.63 -18.77
CA ALA A 189 45.49 -31.39 -17.32
C ALA A 189 46.86 -31.01 -16.73
N LYS A 190 46.83 -30.38 -15.53
CA LYS A 190 47.57 -30.79 -14.30
C LYS A 190 47.29 -29.80 -13.16
N GLY A 191 47.02 -30.30 -11.95
CA GLY A 191 47.08 -29.50 -10.72
C GLY A 191 46.11 -29.94 -9.62
N SER A 192 46.57 -30.83 -8.74
CA SER A 192 45.95 -31.16 -7.45
C SER A 192 46.08 -29.97 -6.49
N LEU A 193 45.04 -29.66 -5.72
CA LEU A 193 45.15 -29.04 -4.39
C LEU A 193 43.82 -29.15 -3.63
N ASN A 194 43.92 -29.70 -2.43
CA ASN A 194 42.88 -29.92 -1.44
C ASN A 194 42.24 -28.60 -0.97
N GLY A 195 40.92 -28.60 -0.79
CA GLY A 195 40.18 -27.52 -0.13
C GLY A 195 38.88 -28.04 0.48
N VAL A 196 38.91 -28.23 1.80
CA VAL A 196 37.78 -28.68 2.64
C VAL A 196 36.71 -27.58 2.70
N HIS A 197 35.47 -27.93 2.35
CA HIS A 197 34.28 -27.10 2.65
C HIS A 197 33.42 -27.82 3.68
N THR A 198 33.24 -27.19 4.85
CA THR A 198 32.32 -27.65 5.90
C THR A 198 30.98 -26.93 5.77
N ASN A 199 29.91 -27.71 5.62
CA ASN A 199 28.52 -27.28 5.75
C ASN A 199 28.14 -27.23 7.25
N GLY A 200 27.60 -26.11 7.71
CA GLY A 200 27.05 -25.95 9.06
C GLY A 200 25.55 -25.70 9.04
N ASN A 201 24.76 -26.78 8.97
CA ASN A 201 23.33 -26.75 9.31
C ASN A 201 23.21 -26.92 10.83
N GLY A 202 22.67 -25.92 11.52
CA GLY A 202 22.30 -26.00 12.94
C GLY A 202 20.81 -26.28 13.09
N VAL A 203 20.48 -27.43 13.68
CA VAL A 203 19.14 -27.83 14.14
C VAL A 203 19.23 -28.00 15.67
N TYR A 204 18.35 -27.36 16.44
CA TYR A 204 17.95 -27.74 17.81
C TYR A 204 16.57 -27.09 18.08
N SER A 205 15.47 -27.84 18.04
CA SER A 205 14.83 -28.68 19.08
C SER A 205 13.79 -27.90 19.92
N LYS A 206 12.52 -28.25 19.73
CA LYS A 206 11.41 -27.93 20.64
C LYS A 206 11.47 -28.88 21.84
N SER A 207 11.20 -28.34 23.02
CA SER A 207 10.82 -29.09 24.23
C SER A 207 9.33 -28.83 24.49
N ASP A 208 8.64 -29.91 24.86
CA ASP A 208 7.25 -29.95 25.34
C ASP A 208 7.06 -29.24 26.69
#